data_AF-A0A9D2S1I3-F1
#
_entry.id   AF-A0A9D2S1I3-F1
#
_cell.length_a   1.000
_cell.length_b   1.000
_cell.length_c   1.000
_cell.angle_alpha   90.00
_cell.angle_beta   90.00
_cell.angle_gamma   90.00
#
_symmetry.space_group_name_H-M   'P 1'
#
loop_
_entity.id
_entity.type
_entity.pdbx_description
1 polymer ?
#
loop_
_entity_poly.entity_id
_entity_poly.type
_entity_poly.pdbx_seq_one_letter_code
_entity_poly.pdbx_strand_id
1 'polypeptide(L)'
;MIRRMTEYEPLLERWSKAAGCLSVRVAAAWECYGGDALDCAFYAVDDTALLMVQGAGALLCGEVSDLQEIKTFLRMSGAATLLCEEAEAQESAKKRLSMRWNGKVEKCLQPVGFCAAPSLWRLSQSGLLDADPQAYYADVCRRVNRGAALVYTCERDGAAYATAGAYAVTERAAYLSGVATQEAHRRQGCASALVTALCAALSPREVYLICKPPLAAFYGRLGFEIDQELMEFEIGRG
;
A
#
# COMPACT_ATOMS: atom_id res chain seq x y z
N MET A 1 24.23 2.82 9.80
CA MET A 1 24.61 1.51 9.20
C MET A 1 23.36 0.80 8.69
N ILE A 2 23.31 0.58 7.39
CA ILE A 2 22.23 -0.16 6.71
C ILE A 2 22.67 -1.62 6.53
N ARG A 3 21.92 -2.57 7.10
CA ARG A 3 22.21 -4.00 7.05
C ARG A 3 21.05 -4.76 6.45
N ARG A 4 21.32 -5.64 5.48
CA ARG A 4 20.30 -6.50 4.89
C ARG A 4 19.82 -7.53 5.92
N MET A 5 18.50 -7.72 5.96
CA MET A 5 17.85 -8.76 6.73
C MET A 5 17.56 -9.96 5.81
N THR A 6 17.94 -11.14 6.27
CA THR A 6 17.72 -12.42 5.57
C THR A 6 16.93 -13.42 6.38
N GLU A 7 16.71 -13.10 7.65
CA GLU A 7 16.01 -13.90 8.63
C GLU A 7 15.13 -12.99 9.50
N TYR A 8 14.21 -13.59 10.23
CA TYR A 8 13.30 -12.83 11.09
C TYR A 8 14.06 -12.34 12.32
N GLU A 9 14.01 -11.03 12.59
CA GLU A 9 14.75 -10.40 13.70
C GLU A 9 13.80 -9.63 14.63
N PRO A 10 14.19 -9.37 15.90
CA PRO A 10 13.36 -8.63 16.87
C PRO A 10 12.90 -7.25 16.37
N LEU A 11 13.70 -6.59 15.53
CA LEU A 11 13.34 -5.31 14.92
C LEU A 11 12.12 -5.44 13.99
N LEU A 12 12.09 -6.49 13.16
CA LEU A 12 10.94 -6.78 12.31
C LEU A 12 9.73 -7.18 13.15
N GLU A 13 9.92 -7.93 14.24
CA GLU A 13 8.84 -8.24 15.17
C GLU A 13 8.18 -6.99 15.73
N ARG A 14 9.01 -6.06 16.24
CA ARG A 14 8.55 -4.75 16.74
C ARG A 14 7.71 -4.03 15.69
N TRP A 15 8.22 -3.90 14.46
CA TRP A 15 7.53 -3.15 13.41
C TRP A 15 6.33 -3.89 12.83
N SER A 16 6.34 -5.23 12.79
CA SER A 16 5.19 -6.01 12.32
C SER A 16 3.99 -5.95 13.28
N LYS A 17 4.24 -5.69 14.57
CA LYS A 17 3.22 -5.54 15.61
C LYS A 17 2.79 -4.09 15.85
N ALA A 18 3.52 -3.12 15.31
CA ALA A 18 3.20 -1.70 15.43
C ALA A 18 1.91 -1.37 14.67
N ALA A 19 1.12 -0.44 15.21
CA ALA A 19 -0.01 0.12 14.50
C ALA A 19 0.48 1.08 13.39
N GLY A 20 -0.32 1.22 12.33
CA GLY A 20 -0.02 2.16 11.24
C GLY A 20 -0.02 1.53 9.85
N CYS A 21 -0.03 2.41 8.85
CA CYS A 21 -0.09 1.99 7.44
C CYS A 21 1.24 1.46 6.89
N LEU A 22 2.39 1.87 7.44
CA LEU A 22 3.70 1.39 6.99
C LEU A 22 4.02 0.02 7.59
N SER A 23 3.74 -0.16 8.88
CA SER A 23 3.94 -1.43 9.61
C SER A 23 3.15 -2.59 8.99
N VAL A 24 1.86 -2.40 8.67
CA VAL A 24 1.04 -3.44 8.04
C VAL A 24 1.59 -3.86 6.67
N ARG A 25 2.14 -2.91 5.91
CA ARG A 25 2.72 -3.19 4.58
C ARG A 25 3.99 -4.02 4.71
N VAL A 26 4.86 -3.65 5.64
CA VAL A 26 6.07 -4.41 5.99
C VAL A 26 5.71 -5.82 6.44
N ALA A 27 4.78 -5.94 7.40
CA ALA A 27 4.39 -7.23 7.97
C ALA A 27 3.86 -8.18 6.87
N ALA A 28 2.90 -7.71 6.07
CA ALA A 28 2.31 -8.52 5.01
C ALA A 28 3.33 -8.85 3.89
N ALA A 29 4.24 -7.91 3.57
CA ALA A 29 5.31 -8.18 2.62
C ALA A 29 6.27 -9.25 3.14
N TRP A 30 6.66 -9.19 4.41
CA TRP A 30 7.53 -10.21 4.98
C TRP A 30 6.89 -11.60 4.95
N GLU A 31 5.61 -11.76 5.28
CA GLU A 31 4.93 -13.05 5.16
C GLU A 31 4.89 -13.59 3.72
N CYS A 32 4.96 -12.70 2.72
CA CYS A 32 4.96 -13.08 1.30
C CYS A 32 6.36 -13.34 0.73
N TYR A 33 7.38 -12.65 1.25
CA TYR A 33 8.70 -12.52 0.62
C TYR A 33 9.88 -12.70 1.56
N GLY A 34 9.70 -12.76 2.88
CA GLY A 34 10.76 -12.82 3.89
C GLY A 34 11.70 -13.98 3.63
N GLY A 35 12.84 -13.70 2.98
CA GLY A 35 13.84 -14.68 2.55
C GLY A 35 14.08 -14.75 1.03
N ASP A 36 13.19 -14.21 0.19
CA ASP A 36 13.28 -14.21 -1.28
C ASP A 36 13.75 -12.84 -1.79
N ALA A 37 15.04 -12.79 -2.15
CA ALA A 37 15.79 -11.56 -2.43
C ALA A 37 15.38 -10.80 -3.70
N LEU A 38 14.65 -11.43 -4.63
CA LEU A 38 14.49 -10.90 -5.99
C LEU A 38 13.34 -9.89 -6.11
N ASP A 39 12.27 -10.06 -5.33
CA ASP A 39 11.04 -9.27 -5.47
C ASP A 39 10.87 -8.21 -4.37
N CYS A 40 11.42 -8.43 -3.17
CA CYS A 40 11.30 -7.54 -2.01
C CYS A 40 12.51 -7.70 -1.07
N ALA A 41 13.13 -6.61 -0.65
CA ALA A 41 14.27 -6.61 0.25
C ALA A 41 13.99 -5.81 1.53
N PHE A 42 14.52 -6.30 2.65
CA PHE A 42 14.36 -5.70 3.97
C PHE A 42 15.74 -5.38 4.54
N TYR A 43 15.84 -4.23 5.20
CA TYR A 43 17.08 -3.75 5.80
C TYR A 43 16.79 -3.17 7.19
N ALA A 44 17.65 -3.50 8.13
CA ALA A 44 17.76 -2.81 9.41
C ALA A 44 18.62 -1.55 9.21
N VAL A 45 18.19 -0.43 9.76
CA VAL A 45 18.91 0.84 9.75
C VAL A 45 19.17 1.24 11.19
N ASP A 46 20.45 1.31 11.56
CA ASP A 46 20.92 1.69 12.91
C ASP A 46 20.29 0.87 14.05
N ASP A 47 19.78 -0.33 13.73
CA ASP A 47 18.99 -1.21 14.59
C ASP A 47 17.73 -0.55 15.21
N THR A 48 17.32 0.62 14.72
CA THR A 48 16.14 1.37 15.19
C THR A 48 15.01 1.41 14.16
N ALA A 49 15.35 1.46 12.88
CA ALA A 49 14.41 1.64 11.79
C ALA A 49 14.47 0.48 10.78
N LEU A 50 13.36 0.26 10.09
CA LEU A 50 13.23 -0.78 9.09
C LEU A 50 12.98 -0.15 7.71
N LEU A 51 13.82 -0.50 6.75
CA LEU A 51 13.69 -0.10 5.36
C LEU A 51 13.26 -1.30 4.51
N MET A 52 12.14 -1.18 3.81
CA MET A 52 11.65 -2.15 2.84
C MET A 52 11.77 -1.56 1.43
N VAL A 53 12.35 -2.31 0.50
CA VAL A 53 12.47 -1.94 -0.92
C VAL A 53 11.74 -2.99 -1.76
N GLN A 54 10.79 -2.54 -2.58
CA GLN A 54 9.99 -3.42 -3.45
C GLN A 54 9.75 -2.72 -4.79
N GLY A 55 10.27 -3.31 -5.88
CA GLY A 55 10.26 -2.66 -7.19
C GLY A 55 10.93 -1.29 -7.15
N ALA A 56 10.25 -0.27 -7.68
CA ALA A 56 10.75 1.11 -7.67
C ALA A 56 10.42 1.89 -6.37
N GLY A 57 9.74 1.27 -5.40
CA GLY A 57 9.31 1.96 -4.17
C GLY A 57 10.06 1.48 -2.92
N ALA A 58 10.23 2.39 -1.97
CA ALA A 58 10.75 2.08 -0.64
C ALA A 58 9.87 2.65 0.47
N LEU A 59 9.87 1.96 1.62
CA LEU A 59 9.19 2.34 2.84
C LEU A 59 10.18 2.33 4.00
N LEU A 60 10.18 3.39 4.79
CA LEU A 60 10.97 3.46 6.02
C LEU A 60 10.03 3.58 7.22
N CYS A 61 10.12 2.61 8.13
CA CYS A 61 9.43 2.61 9.41
C CYS A 61 10.42 3.00 10.52
N GLY A 62 10.10 4.02 11.29
CA GLY A 62 10.97 4.53 12.35
C GLY A 62 11.88 5.68 11.93
N GLU A 63 12.51 6.27 12.94
CA GLU A 63 13.39 7.42 12.82
C GLU A 63 14.81 7.01 12.43
N VAL A 64 15.44 7.85 11.61
CA VAL A 64 16.83 7.70 11.18
C VAL A 64 17.58 9.01 11.40
N SER A 65 18.84 8.91 11.79
CA SER A 65 19.68 10.10 12.01
C SER A 65 20.14 10.76 10.71
N ASP A 66 20.25 10.01 9.62
CA ASP A 66 20.70 10.51 8.32
C ASP A 66 19.81 10.03 7.18
N LEU A 67 18.79 10.85 6.85
CA LEU A 67 17.91 10.56 5.71
C LEU A 67 18.65 10.64 4.35
N GLN A 68 19.78 11.36 4.25
CA GLN A 68 20.55 11.44 3.01
C GLN A 68 21.34 10.15 2.75
N GLU A 69 21.84 9.48 3.80
CA GLU A 69 22.41 8.13 3.69
C GLU A 69 21.37 7.18 3.08
N ILE A 70 20.13 7.19 3.60
CA ILE A 70 19.02 6.35 3.09
C ILE A 70 18.72 6.66 1.62
N LYS A 71 18.59 7.95 1.28
CA LYS A 71 18.33 8.35 -0.12
C LYS A 71 19.45 7.91 -1.04
N THR A 72 20.71 8.01 -0.61
CA THR A 72 21.88 7.60 -1.41
C THR A 72 21.90 6.09 -1.62
N PHE A 73 21.65 5.31 -0.57
CA PHE A 73 21.49 3.86 -0.67
C PHE A 73 20.38 3.46 -1.65
N LEU A 74 19.22 4.10 -1.57
CA LEU A 74 18.07 3.82 -2.43
C LEU A 74 18.32 4.12 -3.92
N ARG A 75 19.12 5.15 -4.23
CA ARG A 75 19.57 5.41 -5.61
C ARG A 75 20.34 4.21 -6.15
N MET A 76 21.24 3.65 -5.36
CA MET A 76 22.05 2.48 -5.75
C MET A 76 21.21 1.21 -5.86
N SER A 77 20.14 1.08 -5.06
CA SER A 77 19.23 -0.07 -5.11
C SER A 77 18.18 0.01 -6.22
N GLY A 78 18.14 1.10 -7.00
CA GLY A 78 17.19 1.30 -8.08
C GLY A 78 15.79 1.76 -7.64
N ALA A 79 15.60 2.14 -6.38
CA ALA A 79 14.35 2.71 -5.91
C ALA A 79 14.20 4.16 -6.40
N ALA A 80 13.01 4.52 -6.85
CA ALA A 80 12.65 5.84 -7.33
C ALA A 80 11.83 6.66 -6.33
N THR A 81 11.24 6.02 -5.31
CA THR A 81 10.47 6.70 -4.28
C THR A 81 10.79 6.17 -2.88
N LEU A 82 10.68 7.05 -1.89
CA LEU A 82 10.75 6.71 -0.47
C LEU A 82 9.56 7.32 0.25
N LEU A 83 8.86 6.52 1.04
CA LEU A 83 7.78 6.97 1.91
C LEU A 83 8.13 6.71 3.38
N CYS A 84 8.03 7.73 4.21
CA CYS A 84 8.37 7.67 5.64
C CYS A 84 7.45 8.55 6.50
N GLU A 85 7.45 8.31 7.81
CA GLU A 85 6.66 9.04 8.81
C GLU A 85 7.25 10.42 9.10
N GLU A 86 8.57 10.48 9.23
CA GLU A 86 9.25 11.71 9.61
C GLU A 86 10.31 12.06 8.57
N ALA A 87 10.17 13.25 8.04
CA ALA A 87 11.27 13.95 7.45
C ALA A 87 11.05 15.44 7.69
N GLU A 88 12.10 16.12 8.16
CA GLU A 88 12.14 17.58 8.14
C GLU A 88 11.62 18.06 6.78
N ALA A 89 10.79 19.12 6.81
CA ALA A 89 10.15 19.66 5.62
C ALA A 89 11.21 20.10 4.59
N GLN A 90 11.62 19.17 3.74
CA GLN A 90 12.48 19.42 2.60
C GLN A 90 11.59 19.80 1.41
N GLU A 91 12.00 20.82 0.65
CA GLU A 91 11.22 21.38 -0.46
C GLU A 91 10.77 20.35 -1.51
N SER A 92 11.47 19.22 -1.63
CA SER A 92 11.17 18.15 -2.60
C SER A 92 10.17 17.10 -2.12
N ALA A 93 9.74 17.14 -0.86
CA ALA A 93 8.87 16.14 -0.27
C ALA A 93 7.39 16.37 -0.61
N LYS A 94 6.71 15.33 -1.10
CA LYS A 94 5.27 15.33 -1.33
C LYS A 94 4.55 14.86 -0.08
N LYS A 95 3.75 15.73 0.52
CA LYS A 95 2.88 15.38 1.65
C LYS A 95 1.84 14.31 1.24
N ARG A 96 1.69 13.33 2.13
CA ARG A 96 0.71 12.24 2.06
C ARG A 96 0.01 12.15 3.42
N LEU A 97 -1.20 11.60 3.42
CA LEU A 97 -1.97 11.37 4.64
C LEU A 97 -2.22 9.88 4.79
N SER A 98 -1.77 9.31 5.91
CA SER A 98 -2.27 8.03 6.40
C SER A 98 -3.69 8.25 6.90
N MET A 99 -4.61 7.41 6.46
CA MET A 99 -6.01 7.44 6.87
C MET A 99 -6.36 6.08 7.47
N ARG A 100 -7.05 6.08 8.62
CA ARG A 100 -7.49 4.88 9.32
C ARG A 100 -9.02 4.81 9.37
N TRP A 101 -9.57 3.66 9.01
CA TRP A 101 -11.02 3.44 9.02
C TRP A 101 -11.53 3.25 10.45
N ASN A 102 -12.65 3.88 10.79
CA ASN A 102 -13.22 3.89 12.14
C ASN A 102 -14.03 2.63 12.50
N GLY A 103 -13.99 1.59 11.66
CA GLY A 103 -14.67 0.31 11.89
C GLY A 103 -16.18 0.32 11.64
N LYS A 104 -16.79 1.46 11.30
CA LYS A 104 -18.23 1.55 11.03
C LYS A 104 -18.53 1.08 9.62
N VAL A 105 -19.12 -0.11 9.52
CA VAL A 105 -19.64 -0.64 8.25
C VAL A 105 -20.90 0.13 7.89
N GLU A 106 -20.78 1.06 6.95
CA GLU A 106 -21.96 1.58 6.25
C GLU A 106 -22.53 0.52 5.31
N LYS A 107 -23.83 0.59 5.06
CA LYS A 107 -24.52 -0.36 4.20
C LYS A 107 -23.95 -0.26 2.78
N CYS A 108 -23.17 -1.27 2.38
CA CYS A 108 -22.56 -1.30 1.05
C CYS A 108 -23.60 -1.70 0.01
N LEU A 109 -23.98 -0.77 -0.87
CA LEU A 109 -24.64 -1.14 -2.12
C LEU A 109 -23.55 -1.61 -3.09
N GLN A 110 -23.64 -2.86 -3.53
CA GLN A 110 -22.73 -3.35 -4.56
C GLN A 110 -22.96 -2.55 -5.85
N PRO A 111 -21.90 -1.98 -6.45
CA PRO A 111 -22.04 -1.24 -7.68
C PRO A 111 -22.43 -2.20 -8.81
N VAL A 112 -23.04 -1.66 -9.87
CA VAL A 112 -23.25 -2.42 -11.11
C VAL A 112 -21.92 -3.01 -11.57
N GLY A 113 -21.93 -4.28 -11.98
CA GLY A 113 -20.72 -4.95 -12.46
C GLY A 113 -19.73 -5.34 -11.36
N PHE A 114 -20.10 -5.33 -10.08
CA PHE A 114 -19.22 -5.76 -8.99
C PHE A 114 -18.68 -7.18 -9.20
N CYS A 115 -17.36 -7.32 -9.10
CA CYS A 115 -16.66 -8.59 -9.17
C CYS A 115 -15.69 -8.71 -7.99
N ALA A 116 -15.92 -9.72 -7.14
CA ALA A 116 -15.14 -9.96 -5.93
C ALA A 116 -13.83 -10.74 -6.18
N ALA A 117 -13.70 -11.36 -7.36
CA ALA A 117 -12.57 -12.18 -7.75
C ALA A 117 -12.24 -11.96 -9.23
N PRO A 118 -11.74 -10.75 -9.59
CA PRO A 118 -11.47 -10.39 -10.97
C PRO A 118 -10.30 -11.20 -11.55
N SER A 119 -10.22 -11.24 -12.88
CA SER A 119 -9.00 -11.70 -13.54
C SER A 119 -7.88 -10.68 -13.31
N LEU A 120 -6.93 -11.03 -12.45
CA LEU A 120 -5.78 -10.16 -12.13
C LEU A 120 -4.94 -9.81 -13.37
N TRP A 121 -4.84 -10.73 -14.33
CA TRP A 121 -4.18 -10.45 -15.61
C TRP A 121 -4.93 -9.42 -16.45
N ARG A 122 -6.26 -9.53 -16.57
CA ARG A 122 -7.03 -8.51 -17.31
C ARG A 122 -6.99 -7.16 -16.59
N LEU A 123 -7.03 -7.17 -15.26
CA LEU A 123 -6.90 -5.95 -14.47
C LEU A 123 -5.53 -5.29 -14.67
N SER A 124 -4.45 -6.07 -14.75
CA SER A 124 -3.11 -5.54 -15.00
C SER A 124 -2.97 -4.89 -16.38
N GLN A 125 -3.75 -5.34 -17.36
CA GLN A 125 -3.82 -4.77 -18.72
C GLN A 125 -4.83 -3.62 -18.87
N SER A 126 -5.56 -3.25 -17.81
CA SER A 126 -6.71 -2.33 -17.92
C SER A 126 -6.34 -0.84 -18.05
N GLY A 127 -5.09 -0.48 -17.76
CA GLY A 127 -4.65 0.92 -17.65
C GLY A 127 -5.18 1.68 -16.43
N LEU A 128 -5.91 1.01 -15.51
CA LEU A 128 -6.37 1.61 -14.26
C LEU A 128 -5.26 1.78 -13.22
N LEU A 129 -4.22 0.94 -13.30
CA LEU A 129 -3.14 0.87 -12.33
C LEU A 129 -1.84 1.34 -12.99
N ASP A 130 -1.11 2.18 -12.27
CA ASP A 130 0.22 2.66 -12.68
C ASP A 130 1.28 1.65 -12.20
N ALA A 131 1.34 0.50 -12.88
CA ALA A 131 2.26 -0.59 -12.57
C ALA A 131 2.61 -1.36 -13.85
N ASP A 132 3.79 -1.97 -13.87
CA ASP A 132 4.11 -2.95 -14.92
C ASP A 132 3.13 -4.14 -14.84
N PRO A 133 2.46 -4.52 -15.95
CA PRO A 133 1.41 -5.53 -15.89
C PRO A 133 1.88 -6.92 -15.46
N GLN A 134 3.13 -7.30 -15.78
CA GLN A 134 3.68 -8.61 -15.43
C GLN A 134 4.11 -8.64 -13.97
N ALA A 135 4.81 -7.59 -13.50
CA ALA A 135 5.21 -7.44 -12.11
C ALA A 135 3.99 -7.37 -11.19
N TYR A 136 2.96 -6.59 -11.57
CA TYR A 136 1.69 -6.54 -10.85
C TYR A 136 1.03 -7.92 -10.76
N TYR A 137 0.90 -8.61 -11.90
CA TYR A 137 0.26 -9.93 -11.93
C TYR A 137 0.99 -10.92 -11.02
N ALA A 138 2.32 -10.98 -11.09
CA ALA A 138 3.12 -11.88 -10.26
C ALA A 138 3.00 -11.57 -8.75
N ASP A 139 3.18 -10.29 -8.36
CA ASP A 139 3.08 -9.86 -6.96
C ASP A 139 1.68 -10.13 -6.38
N VAL A 140 0.63 -9.71 -7.09
CA VAL A 140 -0.73 -9.79 -6.58
C VAL A 140 -1.23 -11.23 -6.56
N CYS A 141 -0.91 -12.07 -7.56
CA CYS A 141 -1.19 -13.50 -7.48
C CYS A 141 -0.50 -14.15 -6.27
N ARG A 142 0.78 -13.82 -6.03
CA ARG A 142 1.52 -14.33 -4.87
C ARG A 142 0.83 -13.95 -3.56
N ARG A 143 0.41 -12.69 -3.41
CA ARG A 143 -0.29 -12.20 -2.21
C ARG A 143 -1.68 -12.82 -2.05
N VAL A 144 -2.48 -12.89 -3.11
CA VAL A 144 -3.83 -13.50 -3.07
C VAL A 144 -3.74 -14.97 -2.68
N ASN A 145 -2.82 -15.73 -3.25
CA ASN A 145 -2.62 -17.15 -2.92
C ASN A 145 -2.18 -17.38 -1.46
N ARG A 146 -1.58 -16.36 -0.83
CA ARG A 146 -1.21 -16.38 0.60
C ARG A 146 -2.27 -15.74 1.51
N GLY A 147 -3.41 -15.30 0.97
CA GLY A 147 -4.42 -14.57 1.74
C GLY A 147 -4.00 -13.17 2.17
N ALA A 148 -2.92 -12.63 1.61
CA ALA A 148 -2.34 -11.32 1.93
C ALA A 148 -2.87 -10.18 1.03
N ALA A 149 -3.78 -10.47 0.10
CA ALA A 149 -4.44 -9.48 -0.74
C ALA A 149 -5.88 -9.85 -1.09
N LEU A 150 -6.69 -8.83 -1.36
CA LEU A 150 -8.08 -8.92 -1.80
C LEU A 150 -8.33 -7.80 -2.81
N VAL A 151 -8.85 -8.11 -4.00
CA VAL A 151 -9.01 -7.14 -5.09
C VAL A 151 -10.42 -7.22 -5.63
N TYR A 152 -11.10 -6.07 -5.68
CA TYR A 152 -12.46 -5.95 -6.21
C TYR A 152 -12.49 -4.98 -7.40
N THR A 153 -13.35 -5.27 -8.37
CA THR A 153 -13.55 -4.44 -9.56
C THR A 153 -15.03 -4.14 -9.80
N CYS A 154 -15.29 -3.11 -10.60
CA CYS A 154 -16.52 -3.01 -11.36
C CYS A 154 -16.19 -3.30 -12.82
N GLU A 155 -16.92 -4.22 -13.45
CA GLU A 155 -16.66 -4.72 -14.79
C GLU A 155 -17.86 -4.55 -15.72
N ARG A 156 -17.57 -4.34 -17.00
CA ARG A 156 -18.54 -4.43 -18.10
C ARG A 156 -17.88 -5.19 -19.23
N ASP A 157 -18.57 -6.19 -19.77
CA ASP A 157 -18.08 -7.04 -20.87
C ASP A 157 -16.69 -7.67 -20.57
N GLY A 158 -16.43 -8.00 -19.30
CA GLY A 158 -15.18 -8.61 -18.84
C GLY A 158 -13.97 -7.66 -18.75
N ALA A 159 -14.19 -6.34 -18.91
CA ALA A 159 -13.20 -5.29 -18.71
C ALA A 159 -13.52 -4.46 -17.46
N ALA A 160 -12.51 -4.27 -16.59
CA ALA A 160 -12.65 -3.44 -15.40
C ALA A 160 -12.66 -1.96 -15.77
N TYR A 161 -13.65 -1.23 -15.27
CA TYR A 161 -13.71 0.25 -15.36
C TYR A 161 -13.49 0.93 -14.01
N ALA A 162 -13.52 0.18 -12.92
CA ALA A 162 -13.10 0.62 -11.59
C ALA A 162 -12.45 -0.53 -10.81
N THR A 163 -11.56 -0.20 -9.89
CA THR A 163 -10.86 -1.17 -9.03
C THR A 163 -10.55 -0.55 -7.67
N ALA A 164 -10.47 -1.40 -6.65
CA ALA A 164 -9.84 -1.12 -5.36
C ALA A 164 -9.28 -2.45 -4.83
N GLY A 165 -8.18 -2.41 -4.08
CA GLY A 165 -7.66 -3.62 -3.46
C GLY A 165 -7.02 -3.36 -2.10
N ALA A 166 -7.05 -4.38 -1.26
CA ALA A 166 -6.15 -4.52 -0.13
C ALA A 166 -4.92 -5.30 -0.60
N TYR A 167 -3.73 -4.69 -0.53
CA TYR A 167 -2.48 -5.28 -1.04
C TYR A 167 -1.51 -5.67 0.08
N ALA A 168 -1.89 -5.40 1.33
CA ALA A 168 -1.26 -5.96 2.50
C ALA A 168 -2.37 -6.29 3.48
N VAL A 169 -2.56 -7.58 3.76
CA VAL A 169 -3.54 -8.08 4.72
C VAL A 169 -2.80 -8.97 5.71
N THR A 170 -2.97 -8.67 7.00
CA THR A 170 -2.49 -9.48 8.12
C THR A 170 -3.69 -9.94 8.95
N GLU A 171 -3.43 -10.68 10.03
CA GLU A 171 -4.48 -11.03 10.99
C GLU A 171 -5.11 -9.80 11.65
N ARG A 172 -4.33 -8.73 11.85
CA ARG A 172 -4.73 -7.57 12.67
C ARG A 172 -5.14 -6.35 11.84
N ALA A 173 -4.55 -6.20 10.65
CA ALA A 173 -4.71 -4.98 9.87
C ALA A 173 -4.71 -5.26 8.36
N ALA A 174 -5.17 -4.28 7.59
CA ALA A 174 -5.08 -4.28 6.14
C ALA A 174 -4.74 -2.89 5.61
N TYR A 175 -4.13 -2.83 4.43
CA TYR A 175 -3.82 -1.61 3.71
C TYR A 175 -4.44 -1.61 2.32
N LEU A 176 -5.31 -0.64 2.08
CA LEU A 176 -5.97 -0.40 0.80
C LEU A 176 -5.11 0.49 -0.11
N SER A 177 -5.04 0.12 -1.38
CA SER A 177 -4.42 0.89 -2.45
C SER A 177 -5.05 0.54 -3.80
N GLY A 178 -4.51 1.07 -4.90
CA GLY A 178 -4.98 0.79 -6.25
C GLY A 178 -6.45 1.15 -6.45
N VAL A 179 -6.93 2.23 -5.81
CA VAL A 179 -8.29 2.73 -5.98
C VAL A 179 -8.33 3.61 -7.23
N ALA A 180 -8.97 3.11 -8.28
CA ALA A 180 -9.04 3.79 -9.56
C ALA A 180 -10.41 3.63 -10.21
N THR A 181 -10.80 4.64 -11.00
CA THR A 181 -12.02 4.62 -11.80
C THR A 181 -11.74 5.36 -13.10
N GLN A 182 -12.05 4.72 -14.23
CA GLN A 182 -11.97 5.32 -15.55
C GLN A 182 -12.76 6.61 -15.58
N GLU A 183 -12.27 7.61 -16.31
CA GLU A 183 -12.81 8.97 -16.27
C GLU A 183 -14.32 9.03 -16.58
N ALA A 184 -14.77 8.28 -17.59
CA ALA A 184 -16.17 8.18 -17.99
C ALA A 184 -17.10 7.60 -16.91
N HIS A 185 -16.54 6.88 -15.93
CA HIS A 185 -17.27 6.22 -14.85
C HIS A 185 -17.11 6.91 -13.49
N ARG A 186 -16.41 8.05 -13.44
CA ARG A 186 -16.26 8.83 -12.21
C ARG A 186 -17.58 9.45 -11.77
N ARG A 187 -17.69 9.73 -10.47
CA ARG A 187 -18.89 10.30 -9.82
C ARG A 187 -20.15 9.42 -9.87
N GLN A 188 -19.99 8.13 -10.20
CA GLN A 188 -21.06 7.12 -10.17
C GLN A 188 -21.00 6.22 -8.92
N GLY A 189 -20.23 6.60 -7.90
CA GLY A 189 -20.13 5.87 -6.63
C GLY A 189 -19.26 4.61 -6.64
N CYS A 190 -18.61 4.26 -7.76
CA CYS A 190 -17.83 3.01 -7.88
C CYS A 190 -16.71 2.89 -6.85
N ALA A 191 -15.84 3.90 -6.75
CA ALA A 191 -14.73 3.89 -5.78
C ALA A 191 -15.23 3.78 -4.33
N SER A 192 -16.26 4.54 -3.97
CA SER A 192 -16.87 4.47 -2.63
C SER A 192 -17.39 3.08 -2.33
N ALA A 193 -18.15 2.49 -3.25
CA ALA A 193 -18.73 1.17 -3.06
C ALA A 193 -17.66 0.06 -2.96
N LEU A 194 -16.61 0.10 -3.79
CA LEU A 194 -15.51 -0.86 -3.73
C LEU A 194 -14.72 -0.75 -2.42
N VAL A 195 -14.40 0.47 -1.98
CA VAL A 195 -13.69 0.71 -0.71
C VAL A 195 -14.54 0.27 0.48
N THR A 196 -15.83 0.62 0.53
CA THR A 196 -16.74 0.18 1.59
C THR A 196 -16.88 -1.35 1.62
N ALA A 197 -16.99 -2.00 0.45
CA ALA A 197 -17.04 -3.46 0.35
C ALA A 197 -15.76 -4.13 0.89
N LEU A 198 -14.59 -3.56 0.59
CA LEU A 198 -13.32 -4.05 1.13
C LEU A 198 -13.26 -3.88 2.65
N CYS A 199 -13.61 -2.71 3.19
CA CYS A 199 -13.64 -2.49 4.64
C CYS A 199 -14.58 -3.49 5.34
N ALA A 200 -15.77 -3.73 4.76
CA ALA A 200 -16.71 -4.71 5.30
C ALA A 200 -16.14 -6.14 5.29
N ALA A 201 -15.47 -6.55 4.21
CA ALA A 201 -14.86 -7.87 4.09
C ALA A 201 -13.65 -8.07 5.02
N LEU A 202 -12.97 -6.98 5.37
CA LEU A 202 -11.76 -7.00 6.20
C LEU A 202 -12.06 -6.82 7.69
N SER A 203 -13.24 -6.32 8.05
CA SER A 203 -13.70 -6.21 9.44
C SER A 203 -13.60 -7.55 10.18
N PRO A 204 -13.13 -7.59 11.44
CA PRO A 204 -12.87 -6.46 12.35
C PRO A 204 -11.41 -5.94 12.33
N ARG A 205 -10.64 -6.17 11.27
CA ARG A 205 -9.26 -5.66 11.17
C ARG A 205 -9.22 -4.13 11.15
N GLU A 206 -8.12 -3.56 11.62
CA GLU A 206 -7.80 -2.16 11.33
C GLU A 206 -7.56 -2.01 9.82
N VAL A 207 -8.10 -0.95 9.20
CA VAL A 207 -7.95 -0.72 7.76
C VAL A 207 -7.33 0.65 7.53
N TYR A 208 -6.21 0.66 6.82
CA TYR A 208 -5.44 1.85 6.50
C TYR A 208 -5.43 2.12 4.99
N LEU A 209 -5.23 3.37 4.62
CA LEU A 209 -4.85 3.76 3.26
C LEU A 209 -3.98 5.01 3.30
N ILE A 210 -3.33 5.33 2.20
CA ILE A 210 -2.58 6.57 2.05
C ILE A 210 -3.16 7.37 0.89
N CYS A 211 -3.41 8.66 1.09
CA CYS A 211 -3.96 9.52 0.05
C CYS A 211 -3.24 10.86 -0.06
N LYS A 212 -3.47 11.56 -1.18
CA LYS A 212 -3.10 12.97 -1.34
C LYS A 212 -4.04 13.82 -0.45
N PRO A 213 -3.60 14.96 0.10
CA PRO A 213 -4.45 15.81 0.94
C PRO A 213 -5.82 16.17 0.33
N PRO A 214 -5.95 16.47 -0.99
CA PRO A 214 -7.26 16.76 -1.58
C PRO A 214 -8.27 15.61 -1.56
N LEU A 215 -7.83 14.36 -1.35
CA LEU A 215 -8.69 13.19 -1.28
C LEU A 215 -9.14 12.85 0.15
N ALA A 216 -8.63 13.54 1.18
CA ALA A 216 -8.98 13.26 2.57
C ALA A 216 -10.49 13.36 2.82
N ALA A 217 -11.14 14.41 2.30
CA ALA A 217 -12.58 14.60 2.44
C ALA A 217 -13.40 13.50 1.74
N PHE A 218 -12.88 12.89 0.66
CA PHE A 218 -13.53 11.76 0.01
C PHE A 218 -13.54 10.52 0.91
N TYR A 219 -12.37 10.15 1.46
CA TYR A 219 -12.26 9.00 2.35
C TYR A 219 -12.92 9.26 3.72
N GLY A 220 -12.96 10.52 4.18
CA GLY A 220 -13.69 10.94 5.38
C GLY A 220 -15.17 10.55 5.35
N ARG A 221 -15.82 10.71 4.20
CA ARG A 221 -17.21 10.27 4.00
C ARG A 221 -17.40 8.75 4.02
N LEU A 222 -16.32 7.98 3.90
CA LEU A 222 -16.34 6.51 3.97
C LEU A 222 -15.94 6.00 5.37
N GLY A 223 -15.86 6.89 6.36
CA GLY A 223 -15.50 6.56 7.74
C GLY A 223 -14.00 6.48 8.00
N PHE A 224 -13.16 7.06 7.14
CA PHE A 224 -11.72 7.18 7.41
C PHE A 224 -11.38 8.49 8.11
N GLU A 225 -10.49 8.42 9.08
CA GLU A 225 -9.96 9.58 9.82
C GLU A 225 -8.47 9.73 9.53
N ILE A 226 -7.95 10.97 9.58
CA ILE A 226 -6.52 11.21 9.43
C ILE A 226 -5.83 10.58 10.64
N ASP A 227 -4.88 9.69 10.35
CA ASP A 227 -4.11 8.94 11.34
C ASP A 227 -2.77 9.63 11.58
N GLN A 228 -2.03 9.92 10.51
CA GLN A 228 -0.77 10.65 10.54
C GLN A 228 -0.41 11.27 9.19
N GLU A 229 0.51 12.23 9.21
CA GLU A 229 1.13 12.76 8.00
C GLU A 229 2.33 11.90 7.61
N LEU A 230 2.58 11.78 6.31
CA LEU A 230 3.71 11.06 5.76
C LEU A 230 4.38 11.90 4.68
N MET A 231 5.66 11.63 4.46
CA MET A 231 6.45 12.31 3.44
C MET A 231 6.88 11.32 2.36
N GLU A 232 6.54 11.63 1.10
CA GLU A 232 6.98 10.89 -0.07
C GLU A 232 8.06 11.67 -0.81
N PHE A 233 9.22 11.07 -0.97
CA PHE A 233 10.37 11.61 -1.68
C PHE A 233 10.53 10.95 -3.03
N GLU A 234 10.90 11.74 -4.03
CA GLU A 234 11.47 11.23 -5.26
C GLU A 234 12.97 10.99 -5.07
N ILE A 235 13.41 9.78 -5.36
CA ILE A 235 14.80 9.37 -5.37
C ILE A 235 15.28 9.56 -6.81
N GLY A 236 15.94 10.69 -7.06
CA GLY A 236 16.48 11.01 -8.39
C GLY A 236 17.39 9.90 -8.90
N ARG A 237 17.24 9.53 -10.18
CA ARG A 237 18.16 8.60 -10.84
C ARG A 237 19.54 9.26 -10.95
N GLY A 238 20.58 8.53 -10.57
CA GLY A 238 21.97 8.91 -10.87
C GLY A 238 22.28 8.78 -12.35
#